data_AF-A0AAD5D0C9-F1
#
_entry.id   AF-A0AAD5D0C9-F1
#
_cell.length_a   1.000
_cell.length_b   1.000
_cell.length_c   1.000
_cell.angle_alpha   90.00
_cell.angle_beta   90.00
_cell.angle_gamma   90.00
#
_symmetry.space_group_name_H-M   'P 1'
#
loop_
_entity.id
_entity.type
_entity.pdbx_description
1 polymer ?
#
loop_
_entity_poly.entity_id
_entity_poly.type
_entity_poly.pdbx_seq_one_letter_code
_entity_poly.pdbx_strand_id
1 'polypeptide(L)'
;MENQIKHLVYLMENAMLNLPEGQEEMAWLIDFTGWSFTTNVPVRTAKDTINILQDHYPQRLAVAFLYAPPRIFQAFWKIVKIFMDPKTVQKVKFVYPKNKESVELMRSYFDMDNLPTEFGGKATMKYDHEDFSRLMAQDDVKAARFWGFDQKTGSAAAGYTAGAAVAPMPA
;
A
#
# COMPACT_ATOMS: atom_id res chain seq x y z
N MET A 1 -14.06 9.00 1.18
CA MET A 1 -13.09 8.81 2.28
C MET A 1 -13.17 7.39 2.83
N GLU A 2 -14.34 6.93 3.29
CA GLU A 2 -14.53 5.54 3.75
C GLU A 2 -14.09 4.50 2.71
N ASN A 3 -14.43 4.70 1.44
CA ASN A 3 -13.99 3.81 0.35
C ASN A 3 -12.46 3.77 0.16
N GLN A 4 -11.74 4.87 0.41
CA GLN A 4 -10.27 4.90 0.29
C GLN A 4 -9.62 4.10 1.41
N ILE A 5 -10.15 4.20 2.62
CA ILE A 5 -9.68 3.42 3.78
C ILE A 5 -9.98 1.94 3.59
N LYS A 6 -11.19 1.58 3.15
CA LYS A 6 -11.54 0.19 2.81
C LYS A 6 -10.62 -0.38 1.74
N HIS A 7 -10.33 0.41 0.70
CA HIS A 7 -9.41 -0.01 -0.35
C HIS A 7 -7.98 -0.18 0.17
N LEU A 8 -7.48 0.72 1.02
CA LEU A 8 -6.16 0.56 1.67
C LEU A 8 -6.11 -0.75 2.46
N VAL A 9 -7.10 -0.99 3.33
CA VAL A 9 -7.18 -2.22 4.12
C VAL A 9 -7.19 -3.45 3.23
N TYR A 10 -7.99 -3.43 2.16
CA TYR A 10 -8.02 -4.51 1.18
C TYR A 10 -6.66 -4.78 0.52
N LEU A 11 -5.94 -3.73 0.11
CA LEU A 11 -4.59 -3.89 -0.46
C LEU A 11 -3.59 -4.45 0.57
N MET A 12 -3.69 -4.04 1.83
CA MET A 12 -2.81 -4.56 2.88
C MET A 12 -3.06 -6.02 3.21
N GLU A 13 -4.32 -6.44 3.35
CA GLU A 13 -4.66 -7.85 3.59
C GLU A 13 -4.11 -8.75 2.47
N ASN A 14 -4.30 -8.34 1.21
CA ASN A 14 -3.76 -9.07 0.07
C ASN A 14 -2.24 -9.08 0.04
N ALA A 15 -1.59 -7.95 0.36
CA ALA A 15 -0.13 -7.90 0.42
C ALA A 15 0.42 -8.83 1.53
N MET A 16 -0.20 -8.85 2.71
CA MET A 16 0.21 -9.74 3.81
C MET A 16 0.01 -11.21 3.46
N LEU A 17 -1.10 -11.58 2.82
CA LEU A 17 -1.33 -12.96 2.38
C LEU A 17 -0.31 -13.45 1.35
N ASN A 18 0.34 -12.52 0.64
CA ASN A 18 1.33 -12.80 -0.39
C ASN A 18 2.78 -12.62 0.07
N LEU A 19 3.01 -12.32 1.35
CA LEU A 19 4.37 -12.32 1.90
C LEU A 19 4.97 -13.73 1.87
N PRO A 20 6.30 -13.86 1.65
CA PRO A 20 7.00 -15.12 1.84
C PRO A 20 6.83 -15.67 3.25
N GLU A 21 6.95 -16.99 3.40
CA GLU A 21 6.88 -17.62 4.71
C GLU A 21 7.93 -17.03 5.67
N GLY A 22 7.49 -16.65 6.88
CA GLY A 22 8.32 -16.02 7.90
C GLY A 22 8.53 -14.51 7.73
N GLN A 23 8.06 -13.89 6.64
CA GLN A 23 8.09 -12.44 6.44
C GLN A 23 6.78 -11.81 6.91
N GLU A 24 6.86 -10.80 7.78
CA GLU A 24 5.68 -10.14 8.36
C GLU A 24 5.60 -8.63 8.04
N GLU A 25 6.69 -8.06 7.54
CA GLU A 25 6.83 -6.64 7.27
C GLU A 25 6.95 -6.34 5.77
N MET A 26 6.43 -5.19 5.34
CA MET A 26 6.46 -4.68 3.97
C MET A 26 7.30 -3.41 3.86
N ALA A 27 7.98 -3.24 2.72
CA ALA A 27 8.60 -1.96 2.35
C ALA A 27 7.61 -1.13 1.52
N TRP A 28 7.46 0.15 1.85
CA TRP A 28 6.54 1.06 1.16
C TRP A 28 7.33 2.07 0.33
N LEU A 29 6.99 2.18 -0.96
CA LEU A 29 7.54 3.18 -1.87
C LEU A 29 6.41 4.16 -2.22
N ILE A 30 6.53 5.41 -1.79
CA ILE A 30 5.49 6.43 -1.99
C ILE A 30 6.08 7.56 -2.83
N ASP A 31 5.59 7.71 -4.06
CA ASP A 31 5.99 8.78 -4.96
C ASP A 31 5.18 10.06 -4.69
N PHE A 32 5.88 11.16 -4.41
CA PHE A 32 5.31 12.49 -4.22
C PHE A 32 5.54 13.40 -5.44
N THR A 33 6.03 12.86 -6.56
CA THR A 33 6.12 13.60 -7.82
C THR A 33 4.72 14.10 -8.22
N GLY A 34 4.58 15.41 -8.44
CA GLY A 34 3.29 16.03 -8.74
C GLY A 34 2.41 16.35 -7.51
N TRP A 35 2.87 16.03 -6.30
CA TRP A 35 2.19 16.45 -5.07
C TRP A 35 2.25 17.97 -4.91
N SER A 36 1.12 18.58 -4.56
CA SER A 36 0.99 20.02 -4.39
C SER A 36 -0.03 20.37 -3.31
N PHE A 37 -0.22 21.66 -3.02
CA PHE A 37 -1.24 22.10 -2.07
C PHE A 37 -2.68 21.76 -2.50
N THR A 38 -2.96 21.69 -3.80
CA THR A 38 -4.28 21.33 -4.32
C THR A 38 -4.45 19.82 -4.49
N THR A 39 -3.36 19.06 -4.47
CA THR A 39 -3.32 17.60 -4.63
C THR A 39 -2.77 16.91 -3.38
N ASN A 40 -3.05 17.46 -2.20
CA ASN A 40 -2.62 16.89 -0.92
C ASN A 40 -3.69 15.99 -0.28
N VAL A 41 -3.23 15.16 0.66
CA VAL A 41 -4.11 14.41 1.55
C VAL A 41 -4.48 15.31 2.73
N PRO A 42 -5.77 15.46 3.08
CA PRO A 42 -6.17 16.19 4.27
C PRO A 42 -5.54 15.60 5.53
N VAL A 43 -5.10 16.45 6.48
CA VAL A 43 -4.48 16.00 7.74
C VAL A 43 -5.38 15.01 8.50
N ARG A 44 -6.70 15.22 8.48
CA ARG A 44 -7.67 14.30 9.09
C ARG A 44 -7.58 12.90 8.48
N THR A 45 -7.55 12.79 7.16
CA THR A 45 -7.42 11.51 6.45
C THR A 45 -6.10 10.82 6.78
N ALA A 46 -5.00 11.58 6.83
CA ALA A 46 -3.70 11.04 7.23
C ALA A 46 -3.73 10.49 8.67
N LYS A 47 -4.34 11.23 9.60
CA LYS A 47 -4.53 10.78 10.99
C LYS A 47 -5.39 9.52 11.09
N ASP A 48 -6.53 9.48 10.42
CA ASP A 48 -7.44 8.32 10.44
C ASP A 48 -6.73 7.08 9.85
N THR A 49 -5.94 7.26 8.80
CA THR A 49 -5.10 6.19 8.22
C THR A 49 -4.06 5.71 9.21
N ILE A 50 -3.30 6.61 9.85
CA ILE A 50 -2.29 6.25 10.85
C ILE A 50 -2.90 5.49 12.02
N ASN A 51 -4.06 5.91 12.51
CA ASN A 51 -4.75 5.22 13.59
C ASN A 51 -5.09 3.78 13.19
N ILE A 52 -5.64 3.56 11.99
CA ILE A 52 -5.96 2.21 11.51
C ILE A 52 -4.69 1.36 11.40
N LEU A 53 -3.61 1.89 10.86
CA LEU A 53 -2.35 1.16 10.72
C LEU A 53 -1.76 0.79 12.09
N GLN A 54 -1.78 1.70 13.06
CA GLN A 54 -1.20 1.45 14.38
C GLN A 54 -2.08 0.51 15.23
N ASP A 55 -3.40 0.66 15.16
CA ASP A 55 -4.33 -0.08 16.03
C ASP A 55 -4.63 -1.49 15.51
N HIS A 56 -4.63 -1.69 14.19
CA HIS A 56 -5.00 -2.97 13.56
C HIS A 56 -3.85 -3.68 12.84
N TYR A 57 -2.81 -2.94 12.43
CA TYR A 57 -1.68 -3.48 11.67
C TYR A 57 -0.33 -3.14 12.31
N PRO A 58 -0.17 -3.38 13.63
CA PRO A 58 1.06 -3.02 14.33
C PRO A 58 2.25 -3.75 13.72
N GLN A 59 3.37 -3.04 13.59
CA GLN A 59 4.65 -3.60 13.16
C GLN A 59 4.64 -4.26 11.76
N ARG A 60 3.72 -3.86 10.86
CA ARG A 60 3.70 -4.35 9.47
C ARG A 60 4.59 -3.59 8.48
N LEU A 61 5.08 -2.41 8.87
CA LEU A 61 5.95 -1.58 8.03
C LEU A 61 7.41 -1.87 8.35
N ALA A 62 8.21 -2.35 7.40
CA ALA A 62 9.67 -2.46 7.57
C ALA A 62 10.34 -1.08 7.42
N VAL A 63 10.02 -0.41 6.31
CA VAL A 63 10.58 0.89 5.92
C VAL A 63 9.61 1.59 4.96
N ALA A 64 9.50 2.92 5.03
CA ALA A 64 8.75 3.71 4.07
C ALA A 64 9.68 4.74 3.42
N PHE A 65 9.82 4.70 2.10
CA PHE A 65 10.53 5.70 1.32
C PHE A 65 9.55 6.68 0.70
N LEU A 66 9.68 7.96 1.09
CA LEU A 66 8.94 9.06 0.48
C LEU A 66 9.83 9.67 -0.61
N TYR A 67 9.49 9.39 -1.86
CA TYR A 67 10.28 9.75 -3.03
C TYR A 67 9.83 11.09 -3.61
N ALA A 68 10.79 11.96 -3.91
CA ALA A 68 10.60 13.30 -4.46
C ALA A 68 9.58 14.22 -3.73
N PRO A 69 9.47 14.21 -2.37
CA PRO A 69 8.52 15.08 -1.70
C PRO A 69 8.87 16.55 -1.91
N PRO A 70 7.91 17.43 -2.27
CA PRO A 70 8.18 18.84 -2.47
C PRO A 70 8.52 19.52 -1.15
N ARG A 71 9.21 20.67 -1.19
CA ARG A 71 9.68 21.37 0.03
C ARG A 71 8.56 21.65 1.03
N ILE A 72 7.35 21.95 0.54
CA ILE A 72 6.17 22.19 1.38
C ILE A 72 5.75 20.96 2.20
N PHE A 73 6.03 19.75 1.73
CA PHE A 73 5.70 18.52 2.44
C PHE A 73 6.31 18.47 3.85
N GLN A 74 7.42 19.18 4.09
CA GLN A 74 8.04 19.27 5.41
C GLN A 74 7.10 19.85 6.48
N ALA A 75 6.25 20.81 6.14
CA ALA A 75 5.25 21.36 7.07
C ALA A 75 4.17 20.33 7.39
N PHE A 76 3.66 19.65 6.35
CA PHE A 76 2.70 18.56 6.50
C PHE A 76 3.26 17.41 7.35
N TRP A 77 4.48 16.96 7.06
CA TRP A 77 5.16 15.91 7.80
C TRP A 77 5.33 16.26 9.28
N LYS A 78 5.68 17.52 9.60
CA LYS A 78 5.79 17.97 11.00
C LYS A 78 4.49 17.80 11.79
N ILE A 79 3.34 17.99 11.15
CA ILE A 79 2.03 17.80 11.77
C ILE A 79 1.71 16.31 11.88
N VAL A 80 1.85 15.59 10.77
CA VAL A 80 1.41 14.20 10.66
C VAL A 80 2.24 13.25 11.53
N LYS A 81 3.55 13.50 11.69
CA LYS A 81 4.41 12.68 12.56
C LYS A 81 4.05 12.72 14.05
N ILE A 82 3.27 13.71 14.51
CA ILE A 82 2.81 13.80 15.90
C ILE A 82 1.85 12.65 16.23
N PHE A 83 1.17 12.11 15.22
CA PHE A 83 0.25 10.99 15.37
C PHE A 83 0.93 9.62 15.27
N MET A 84 2.23 9.58 14.99
CA MET A 84 3.00 8.34 14.82
C MET A 84 3.84 8.03 16.06
N ASP A 85 3.93 6.76 16.40
CA ASP A 85 4.90 6.32 17.41
C ASP A 85 6.36 6.54 16.94
N PRO A 86 7.31 6.75 17.86
CA PRO A 86 8.70 7.04 17.50
C PRO A 86 9.39 5.98 16.63
N LYS A 87 9.03 4.70 16.77
CA LYS A 87 9.64 3.62 15.96
C LYS A 87 9.17 3.73 14.52
N THR A 88 7.88 3.99 14.30
CA THR A 88 7.35 4.22 12.95
C THR A 88 7.99 5.44 12.29
N VAL A 89 8.17 6.54 13.01
CA VAL A 89 8.85 7.73 12.47
C VAL A 89 10.28 7.42 12.00
N GLN A 90 11.02 6.57 12.72
CA GLN A 90 12.38 6.16 12.35
C GLN A 90 12.45 5.32 11.07
N LYS A 91 11.36 4.62 10.74
CA LYS A 91 11.22 3.79 9.53
C LYS A 91 10.95 4.64 8.28
N VAL A 92 10.58 5.92 8.42
CA VAL A 92 10.35 6.81 7.28
C VAL A 92 11.66 7.43 6.78
N LYS A 93 11.96 7.24 5.50
CA LYS A 93 13.13 7.75 4.79
C LYS A 93 12.70 8.68 3.67
N PHE A 94 13.44 9.76 3.46
CA PHE A 94 13.17 10.74 2.41
C PHE A 94 14.17 10.56 1.29
N VAL A 95 13.70 10.46 0.05
CA VAL A 95 14.53 10.35 -1.14
C VAL A 95 14.32 11.56 -2.01
N TYR A 96 15.40 12.32 -2.23
CA TYR A 96 15.41 13.46 -3.12
C TYR A 96 16.27 13.11 -4.33
N PRO A 97 15.70 12.95 -5.54
CA PRO A 97 16.45 12.42 -6.71
C PRO A 97 17.71 13.21 -7.08
N LYS A 98 17.75 14.50 -6.71
CA LYS A 98 18.90 15.40 -6.94
C LYS A 98 19.94 15.37 -5.82
N ASN A 99 19.69 14.64 -4.73
CA ASN A 99 20.61 14.50 -3.60
C ASN A 99 21.21 13.08 -3.62
N LYS A 100 22.53 13.00 -3.86
CA LYS A 100 23.26 11.74 -4.00
C LYS A 100 23.17 10.84 -2.78
N GLU A 101 23.27 11.39 -1.57
CA GLU A 101 23.23 10.60 -0.33
C GLU A 101 21.87 9.92 -0.14
N SER A 102 20.77 10.62 -0.42
CA SER A 102 19.43 10.06 -0.28
C SER A 102 19.12 8.99 -1.33
N VAL A 103 19.69 9.12 -2.53
CA VAL A 103 19.60 8.09 -3.58
C VAL A 103 20.43 6.86 -3.19
N GLU A 104 21.63 7.07 -2.64
CA GLU A 104 22.47 5.95 -2.19
C GLU A 104 21.85 5.22 -1.00
N LEU A 105 21.19 5.94 -0.09
CA LEU A 105 20.38 5.33 0.96
C LEU A 105 19.28 4.44 0.37
N MET A 106 18.60 4.85 -0.70
CA MET A 106 17.59 3.99 -1.32
C MET A 106 18.22 2.73 -1.94
N ARG A 107 19.37 2.87 -2.61
CA ARG A 107 20.12 1.77 -3.21
C ARG A 107 20.61 0.75 -2.19
N SER A 108 20.89 1.16 -0.96
CA SER A 108 21.32 0.23 0.08
C SER A 108 20.19 -0.67 0.58
N TYR A 109 18.92 -0.39 0.25
CA TYR A 109 17.76 -1.19 0.65
C TYR A 109 17.16 -2.03 -0.48
N PHE A 110 17.37 -1.65 -1.74
CA PHE A 110 16.72 -2.29 -2.88
C PHE A 110 17.72 -2.73 -3.94
N ASP A 111 17.47 -3.89 -4.51
CA ASP A 111 18.11 -4.30 -5.76
C ASP A 111 17.64 -3.39 -6.90
N MET A 112 18.59 -2.76 -7.57
CA MET A 112 18.33 -1.79 -8.63
C MET A 112 17.73 -2.41 -9.88
N ASP A 113 17.96 -3.70 -10.10
CA ASP A 113 17.35 -4.42 -11.23
C ASP A 113 15.86 -4.72 -10.99
N ASN A 114 15.42 -4.71 -9.72
CA ASN A 114 14.04 -4.91 -9.30
C ASN A 114 13.30 -3.60 -8.93
N LEU A 115 14.04 -2.53 -8.65
CA LEU A 115 13.43 -1.24 -8.32
C LEU A 115 12.84 -0.57 -9.59
N PRO A 116 11.61 -0.02 -9.53
CA PRO A 116 11.03 0.66 -10.69
C PRO A 116 11.79 1.90 -11.12
N THR A 117 11.77 2.20 -12.42
CA THR A 117 12.44 3.36 -13.02
C THR A 117 12.00 4.71 -12.44
N GLU A 118 10.75 4.82 -12.03
CA GLU A 118 10.15 6.00 -11.40
C GLU A 118 10.86 6.36 -10.10
N PHE A 119 11.37 5.35 -9.40
CA PHE A 119 12.15 5.47 -8.16
C PHE A 119 13.67 5.49 -8.40
N GLY A 120 14.10 5.58 -9.66
CA GLY A 120 15.52 5.61 -10.05
C GLY A 120 16.17 4.24 -10.22
N GLY A 121 15.37 3.16 -10.24
CA GLY A 121 15.81 1.80 -10.56
C GLY A 121 15.89 1.51 -12.06
N LYS A 122 15.93 0.23 -12.42
CA LYS A 122 16.02 -0.24 -13.80
C LYS A 122 14.83 -1.10 -14.24
N ALA A 123 13.98 -1.52 -13.31
CA ALA A 123 12.80 -2.30 -13.65
C ALA A 123 11.79 -1.40 -14.38
N THR A 124 11.45 -1.78 -15.62
CA THR A 124 10.36 -1.12 -16.34
C THR A 124 9.07 -1.81 -15.95
N MET A 125 8.28 -1.15 -15.11
CA MET A 125 6.96 -1.62 -14.72
C MET A 125 5.92 -0.69 -15.32
N LYS A 126 5.03 -1.22 -16.16
CA LYS A 126 3.84 -0.49 -16.59
C LYS A 126 2.66 -0.98 -15.77
N TYR A 127 1.98 -0.06 -15.10
CA TYR A 127 0.74 -0.40 -14.44
C TYR A 127 -0.31 -0.76 -15.51
N ASP A 128 -0.81 -1.98 -15.42
CA ASP A 128 -1.94 -2.46 -16.21
C ASP A 128 -3.09 -2.78 -15.24
N HIS A 129 -4.20 -2.08 -15.43
CA HIS A 129 -5.34 -2.18 -14.53
C HIS A 129 -6.07 -3.52 -14.66
N GLU A 130 -6.10 -4.11 -15.86
CA GLU A 130 -6.76 -5.40 -16.10
C GLU A 130 -5.95 -6.53 -15.47
N ASP A 131 -4.64 -6.53 -15.67
CA ASP A 131 -3.75 -7.49 -15.04
C ASP A 131 -3.76 -7.37 -13.51
N PHE A 132 -3.71 -6.14 -12.99
CA PHE A 132 -3.84 -5.90 -11.56
C PHE A 132 -5.16 -6.46 -11.02
N SER A 133 -6.29 -6.14 -11.65
CA SER A 133 -7.61 -6.60 -11.21
C SER A 133 -7.74 -8.12 -11.27
N ARG A 134 -7.15 -8.76 -12.29
CA ARG A 134 -7.09 -10.21 -12.41
C ARG A 134 -6.29 -10.85 -11.28
N LEU A 135 -5.16 -10.27 -10.88
CA LEU A 135 -4.37 -10.74 -9.73
C LEU A 135 -5.15 -10.58 -8.42
N MET A 136 -5.80 -9.43 -8.21
CA MET A 136 -6.64 -9.20 -7.03
C MET A 136 -7.77 -10.22 -6.91
N ALA A 137 -8.43 -10.59 -8.01
CA ALA A 137 -9.46 -11.62 -8.01
C ALA A 137 -8.91 -13.03 -7.67
N GLN A 138 -7.66 -13.31 -8.04
CA GLN A 138 -6.99 -14.56 -7.64
C GLN A 138 -6.66 -14.56 -6.15
N ASP A 139 -6.24 -13.41 -5.62
CA ASP A 139 -5.99 -13.21 -4.19
C ASP A 139 -7.27 -13.33 -3.37
N ASP A 140 -8.41 -12.87 -3.87
CA ASP A 140 -9.72 -13.05 -3.22
C ASP A 140 -10.06 -14.54 -3.02
N VAL A 141 -9.80 -15.38 -4.03
CA VAL A 141 -9.98 -16.83 -3.93
C VAL A 141 -9.02 -17.44 -2.91
N LYS A 142 -7.77 -16.99 -2.89
CA LYS A 142 -6.77 -17.42 -1.91
C LYS A 142 -7.18 -17.03 -0.48
N ALA A 143 -7.67 -15.82 -0.29
CA ALA A 143 -8.17 -15.32 1.00
C ALA A 143 -9.40 -16.12 1.45
N ALA A 144 -10.35 -16.39 0.56
CA ALA A 144 -11.54 -17.20 0.87
C ALA A 144 -11.18 -18.61 1.37
N ARG A 145 -10.20 -19.24 0.73
CA ARG A 145 -9.63 -20.53 1.17
C ARG A 145 -8.94 -20.43 2.52
N PHE A 146 -8.10 -19.41 2.71
CA PHE A 146 -7.34 -19.20 3.93
C PHE A 146 -8.27 -19.03 5.15
N TRP A 147 -9.34 -18.24 5.01
CA TRP A 147 -10.31 -17.99 6.07
C TRP A 147 -11.42 -19.05 6.17
N GLY A 148 -11.39 -20.09 5.33
CA GLY A 148 -12.36 -21.19 5.36
C GLY A 148 -13.77 -20.80 4.92
N PHE A 149 -13.92 -19.72 4.14
CA PHE A 149 -15.23 -19.31 3.62
C PHE A 149 -15.76 -20.27 2.54
N ASP A 150 -14.88 -21.05 1.90
CA ASP A 150 -15.23 -22.07 0.91
C ASP A 150 -16.02 -23.26 1.49
N GLN A 151 -15.93 -23.52 2.80
CA GLN A 151 -16.63 -24.66 3.43
C GLN A 151 -18.09 -24.36 3.78
N LYS A 152 -18.51 -23.08 3.84
CA LYS A 152 -19.89 -22.72 4.22
C LYS A 152 -20.92 -22.86 3.10
N THR A 153 -20.52 -23.23 1.88
CA THR A 153 -21.42 -23.47 0.75
C THR A 153 -21.70 -24.96 0.47
N GLY A 154 -21.16 -25.88 1.29
CA GLY A 154 -21.24 -27.33 1.09
C GLY A 154 -22.52 -28.04 1.60
N SER A 155 -23.50 -27.35 2.18
CA SER A 155 -24.74 -27.98 2.69
C SER A 155 -26.05 -27.36 2.16
N ALA A 156 -26.00 -26.65 1.05
CA ALA A 156 -27.21 -26.15 0.38
C ALA A 156 -27.12 -26.31 -1.15
N ALA A 157 -26.73 -27.50 -1.61
CA ALA A 157 -26.90 -27.87 -3.02
C ALA A 157 -28.34 -28.39 -3.25
N ALA A 158 -29.30 -27.46 -3.27
CA ALA A 158 -30.60 -27.64 -3.92
C ALA A 158 -31.20 -26.27 -4.27
N GLY A 159 -30.84 -25.76 -5.45
CA GLY A 159 -31.57 -24.69 -6.13
C GLY A 159 -30.82 -23.36 -6.22
N TYR A 160 -30.90 -22.77 -7.42
CA TYR A 160 -30.52 -21.40 -7.81
C TYR A 160 -29.10 -21.19 -8.37
N THR A 161 -29.04 -21.37 -9.69
CA THR A 161 -28.16 -20.61 -10.60
C THR A 161 -28.45 -19.12 -10.49
N ALA A 162 -27.45 -18.30 -10.14
CA ALA A 162 -27.41 -16.88 -10.45
C ALA A 162 -25.94 -16.44 -10.52
N GLY A 163 -25.58 -15.80 -11.65
CA GLY A 163 -24.21 -15.43 -11.98
C GLY A 163 -23.65 -14.34 -11.06
N ALA A 164 -22.33 -14.38 -10.89
CA ALA A 164 -21.58 -13.31 -10.24
C ALA A 164 -21.72 -12.02 -11.07
N ALA A 165 -22.53 -11.09 -10.58
CA ALA A 165 -22.63 -9.75 -11.16
C ALA A 165 -21.41 -8.93 -10.72
N VAL A 166 -20.61 -8.53 -11.69
CA VAL A 166 -19.55 -7.52 -11.55
C VAL A 166 -20.20 -6.22 -11.09
N ALA A 167 -19.73 -5.66 -9.97
CA ALA A 167 -20.21 -4.39 -9.47
C ALA A 167 -19.88 -3.24 -10.46
N PRO A 168 -20.82 -2.35 -10.81
CA PRO A 168 -20.52 -1.24 -11.70
C PRO A 168 -19.73 -0.14 -10.97
N MET A 169 -18.76 0.46 -11.68
CA MET A 169 -17.99 1.63 -11.25
C MET A 169 -18.88 2.86 -11.02
N PRO A 170 -18.56 3.72 -10.03
CA PRO A 170 -19.08 5.08 -9.99
C PRO A 170 -18.34 5.97 -11.02
N ALA A 171 -19.10 6.83 -11.69
CA ALA A 171 -18.65 7.81 -12.68
C ALA A 171 -17.79 8.94 -12.09
#